data_AF-A0A2K3LMC5-F1
#
_entry.id   AF-A0A2K3LMC5-F1
#
_cell.length_a   1.000
_cell.length_b   1.000
_cell.length_c   1.000
_cell.angle_alpha   90.00
_cell.angle_beta   90.00
_cell.angle_gamma   90.00
#
_symmetry.space_group_name_H-M   'P 1'
#
loop_
_entity.id
_entity.type
_entity.pdbx_description
1 polymer ?
#
loop_
_entity_poly.entity_id
_entity_poly.type
_entity_poly.pdbx_seq_one_letter_code
_entity_poly.pdbx_strand_id
1 'polypeptide(L)'
;MTHPLFPVKLITTHIPTDGTNPVQSVEKTFQLTRATKDLLLKQDFEIQAWCMLLNDKVPFRMQWPQSADLLVNGYSVRAINRPGSQLLGANGRDDGPIITPYTKEGVNKICLTGLIQIVKFDVENLRSM
;
A
#
# COMPACT_ATOMS: atom_id res chain seq x y z
N MET A 1 11.30 -12.20 5.69
CA MET A 1 10.57 -11.15 4.96
C MET A 1 11.40 -9.88 5.03
N THR A 2 11.55 -9.18 3.91
CA THR A 2 12.23 -7.88 3.86
C THR A 2 11.19 -6.79 3.60
N HIS A 3 11.34 -5.65 4.29
CA HIS A 3 10.38 -4.55 4.26
C HIS A 3 11.08 -3.33 3.66
N PRO A 4 10.84 -3.02 2.36
CA PRO A 4 11.47 -1.87 1.72
C PRO A 4 11.09 -0.54 2.36
N LEU A 5 9.90 -0.48 2.96
CA LEU A 5 9.41 0.69 3.69
C LEU A 5 8.71 0.26 4.97
N PHE A 6 9.09 0.87 6.09
CA PHE A 6 8.39 0.70 7.36
C PHE A 6 6.96 1.23 7.29
N PRO A 7 6.04 0.72 8.12
CA PRO A 7 4.66 1.19 8.13
C PRO A 7 4.58 2.71 8.35
N VAL A 8 3.83 3.41 7.48
CA VAL A 8 3.61 4.86 7.57
C VAL A 8 2.12 5.16 7.63
N LYS A 9 1.71 5.99 8.58
CA LYS A 9 0.32 6.40 8.76
C LYS A 9 -0.04 7.57 7.84
N LEU A 10 -1.20 7.50 7.18
CA LEU A 10 -1.85 8.66 6.57
C LEU A 10 -2.28 9.63 7.68
N ILE A 11 -1.75 10.85 7.67
CA ILE A 11 -2.03 11.87 8.68
C ILE A 11 -3.09 12.82 8.12
N THR A 12 -4.12 13.10 8.91
CA THR A 12 -5.16 14.07 8.56
C THR A 12 -4.59 15.49 8.60
N THR A 13 -4.44 16.14 7.45
CA THR A 13 -3.86 17.49 7.35
C THR A 13 -4.90 18.61 7.37
N HIS A 14 -6.17 18.34 7.05
CA HIS A 14 -7.21 19.37 7.02
C HIS A 14 -8.61 18.76 7.21
N ILE A 15 -9.30 19.02 8.33
CA ILE A 15 -10.70 18.58 8.54
C ILE A 15 -11.63 19.63 7.95
N PRO A 16 -12.40 19.35 6.87
CA PRO A 16 -13.33 20.28 6.27
C PRO A 16 -14.44 20.62 7.26
N THR A 17 -14.81 21.90 7.32
CA THR A 17 -15.89 22.41 8.19
C THR A 17 -17.29 21.99 7.73
N ASP A 18 -17.41 21.40 6.53
CA ASP A 18 -18.67 20.93 5.93
C ASP A 18 -19.03 19.47 6.26
N GLY A 19 -18.22 18.79 7.09
CA GLY A 19 -18.47 17.41 7.49
C GLY A 19 -18.06 16.35 6.46
N THR A 20 -17.49 16.74 5.32
CA THR A 20 -16.94 15.79 4.34
C THR A 20 -15.61 15.24 4.86
N ASN A 21 -15.40 13.93 4.81
CA ASN A 21 -14.11 13.34 5.23
C ASN A 21 -12.99 13.83 4.28
N PRO A 22 -11.95 14.48 4.78
CA PRO A 22 -10.88 14.95 3.92
C PRO A 22 -10.05 13.79 3.42
N VAL A 23 -9.97 13.68 2.09
CA VAL A 23 -9.02 12.81 1.44
C VAL A 23 -7.61 13.19 1.89
N GLN A 24 -6.87 12.22 2.43
CA GLN A 24 -5.49 12.42 2.89
C GLN A 24 -4.51 11.88 1.89
N SER A 25 -3.31 12.43 1.87
CA SER A 25 -2.21 11.92 1.08
C SER A 25 -0.96 11.68 1.92
N VAL A 26 -0.20 10.65 1.57
CA VAL A 26 1.13 10.40 2.10
C VAL A 26 2.10 10.21 0.95
N GLU A 27 3.23 10.88 1.03
CA GLU A 27 4.35 10.70 0.13
C GLU A 27 5.56 10.19 0.91
N LYS A 28 6.18 9.13 0.40
CA LYS A 28 7.39 8.54 0.98
C LYS A 28 8.34 8.08 -0.11
N THR A 29 9.60 7.91 0.27
CA THR A 29 10.61 7.27 -0.56
C THR A 29 11.10 6.00 0.11
N PHE A 30 11.48 5.02 -0.69
CA PHE A 30 12.10 3.78 -0.24
C PHE A 30 13.26 3.40 -1.16
N GLN A 31 14.23 2.67 -0.61
CA GLN A 31 15.43 2.26 -1.33
C GLN A 31 15.35 0.77 -1.65
N LEU A 32 15.56 0.42 -2.92
CA LEU A 32 15.78 -0.97 -3.32
C LEU A 32 17.25 -1.17 -3.64
N THR A 33 17.89 -2.05 -2.88
CA THR A 33 19.27 -2.45 -3.14
C THR A 33 19.34 -3.38 -4.36
N ARG A 34 20.54 -3.49 -4.94
CA ARG A 34 20.82 -4.49 -5.98
C ARG A 34 20.46 -5.91 -5.54
N ALA A 35 20.77 -6.29 -4.30
CA ALA A 35 20.43 -7.61 -3.76
C ALA A 35 18.91 -7.86 -3.73
N THR A 36 18.11 -6.84 -3.40
CA THR A 36 16.64 -6.95 -3.47
C THR A 36 16.17 -7.07 -4.92
N LYS A 37 16.78 -6.35 -5.86
CA LYS A 37 16.47 -6.51 -7.28
C LYS A 37 16.82 -7.90 -7.81
N ASP A 38 17.98 -8.43 -7.45
CA ASP A 38 18.39 -9.80 -7.80
C ASP A 38 17.43 -10.85 -7.23
N LEU A 39 16.85 -10.59 -6.04
CA LEU A 39 15.81 -11.43 -5.47
C LEU A 39 14.52 -11.39 -6.30
N LEU A 40 14.09 -10.20 -6.73
CA LEU A 40 12.88 -9.99 -7.54
C LEU A 40 13.00 -10.51 -8.98
N LEU A 41 14.22 -10.74 -9.47
CA LEU A 41 14.45 -11.43 -10.74
C LEU A 41 14.10 -12.93 -10.65
N LYS A 42 14.08 -13.50 -9.44
CA LYS A 42 13.56 -14.86 -9.24
C LYS A 42 12.04 -14.77 -9.38
N GLN A 43 11.46 -15.58 -10.26
CA GLN A 43 10.02 -15.58 -10.57
C GLN A 43 9.10 -15.89 -9.38
N ASP A 44 9.65 -16.16 -8.19
CA ASP A 44 8.90 -16.45 -6.99
C ASP A 44 8.82 -15.26 -6.02
N PHE A 45 9.39 -14.08 -6.32
CA PHE A 45 9.37 -12.94 -5.40
C PHE A 45 8.75 -11.68 -6.00
N GLU A 46 7.93 -11.00 -5.20
CA GLU A 46 7.27 -9.77 -5.59
C GLU A 46 7.27 -8.74 -4.48
N ILE A 47 7.21 -7.47 -4.86
CA ILE A 47 6.92 -6.38 -3.93
C ILE A 47 5.42 -6.11 -3.97
N GLN A 48 4.79 -6.12 -2.81
CA GLN A 48 3.39 -5.76 -2.65
C GLN A 48 3.22 -4.53 -1.77
N ALA A 49 2.17 -3.77 -2.07
CA ALA A 49 1.70 -2.66 -1.25
C ALA A 49 0.60 -3.16 -0.32
N TRP A 50 0.60 -2.77 0.95
CA TRP A 50 -0.43 -3.16 1.90
C TRP A 50 -0.96 -1.93 2.63
N CYS A 51 -2.27 -1.90 2.85
CA CYS A 51 -2.92 -0.93 3.73
C CYS A 51 -3.54 -1.65 4.93
N MET A 52 -3.37 -1.09 6.12
CA MET A 52 -3.91 -1.63 7.36
C MET A 52 -4.84 -0.64 8.04
N LEU A 53 -6.04 -1.10 8.36
CA LEU A 53 -7.04 -0.31 9.07
C LEU A 53 -6.65 -0.25 10.55
N LEU A 54 -6.45 0.97 11.02
CA LEU A 54 -6.22 1.25 12.43
C LEU A 54 -7.54 1.31 13.20
N ASN A 55 -7.45 1.04 14.51
CA ASN A 55 -8.57 1.13 15.45
C ASN A 55 -9.76 0.24 15.08
N ASP A 56 -9.47 -0.89 14.43
CA ASP A 56 -10.47 -1.89 14.12
C ASP A 56 -10.46 -3.03 15.16
N LYS A 57 -11.61 -3.70 15.30
CA LYS A 57 -11.77 -4.84 16.23
C LYS A 57 -10.97 -6.07 15.81
N VAL A 58 -10.64 -6.19 14.52
CA VAL A 58 -9.79 -7.26 14.00
C VAL A 58 -8.35 -6.75 13.92
N PRO A 59 -7.41 -7.36 14.67
CA PRO A 59 -6.00 -6.99 14.59
C PRO A 59 -5.46 -7.13 13.17
N PHE A 60 -4.65 -6.16 12.75
CA PHE A 60 -3.94 -6.17 11.47
C PHE A 60 -4.86 -6.39 10.26
N ARG A 61 -6.08 -5.85 10.28
CA ARG A 61 -7.00 -5.95 9.13
C ARG A 61 -6.40 -5.23 7.93
N MET A 62 -6.04 -5.99 6.90
CA MET A 62 -5.62 -5.44 5.60
C MET A 62 -6.84 -4.88 4.88
N GLN A 63 -6.81 -3.59 4.60
CA GLN A 63 -7.92 -2.86 4.02
C GLN A 63 -7.41 -1.60 3.33
N TRP A 64 -7.70 -1.45 2.04
CA TRP A 64 -7.40 -0.23 1.31
C TRP A 64 -8.31 0.92 1.75
N PRO A 65 -7.80 2.16 1.72
CA PRO A 65 -8.63 3.32 1.98
C PRO A 65 -9.73 3.44 0.91
N GLN A 66 -10.83 4.09 1.28
CA GLN A 66 -11.83 4.49 0.27
C GLN A 66 -11.22 5.50 -0.69
N SER A 67 -11.57 5.37 -1.97
CA SER A 67 -11.05 6.19 -3.08
C SER A 67 -9.52 6.22 -3.12
N ALA A 68 -8.91 5.04 -2.97
CA ALA A 68 -7.47 4.87 -2.99
C ALA A 68 -6.89 5.24 -4.36
N ASP A 69 -5.95 6.17 -4.38
CA ASP A 69 -5.11 6.45 -5.54
C ASP A 69 -3.64 6.22 -5.17
N LEU A 70 -3.05 5.19 -5.76
CA LEU A 70 -1.69 4.73 -5.49
C LEU A 70 -0.81 5.06 -6.69
N LEU A 71 0.23 5.87 -6.46
CA LEU A 71 1.24 6.19 -7.44
C LEU A 71 2.59 5.64 -7.00
N VAL A 72 3.26 4.87 -7.86
CA VAL A 72 4.63 4.40 -7.63
C VAL A 72 5.51 4.96 -8.74
N ASN A 73 6.51 5.76 -8.37
CA ASN A 73 7.37 6.49 -9.32
C ASN A 73 6.59 7.31 -10.37
N GLY A 74 5.41 7.82 -10.00
CA GLY A 74 4.53 8.57 -10.89
C GLY A 74 3.58 7.72 -11.76
N TYR A 75 3.71 6.39 -11.74
CA TYR A 75 2.79 5.50 -12.42
C TYR A 75 1.61 5.13 -11.51
N SER A 76 0.39 5.23 -12.05
CA SER A 76 -0.81 4.77 -11.33
C SER A 76 -0.83 3.25 -11.23
N VAL A 77 -0.92 2.75 -10.01
CA VAL A 77 -1.07 1.34 -9.71
C VAL A 77 -2.51 1.10 -9.27
N ARG A 78 -3.18 0.14 -9.91
CA ARG A 78 -4.54 -0.24 -9.54
C ARG A 78 -4.53 -0.91 -8.16
N ALA A 79 -4.83 -0.12 -7.13
CA ALA A 79 -5.21 -0.63 -5.82
C ALA A 79 -6.66 -1.14 -5.83
N ILE A 80 -7.03 -1.93 -4.82
CA ILE A 80 -8.43 -2.29 -4.59
C ILE A 80 -9.17 -1.01 -4.21
N ASN A 81 -9.95 -0.48 -5.14
CA ASN A 81 -10.84 0.64 -4.88
C ASN A 81 -12.14 0.10 -4.31
N ARG A 82 -12.56 0.63 -3.16
CA ARG A 82 -13.82 0.29 -2.50
C ARG A 82 -14.89 1.37 -2.73
N PRO A 83 -15.60 1.37 -3.86
CA PRO A 83 -16.83 2.15 -3.96
C PRO A 83 -17.92 1.51 -3.06
N GLY A 84 -18.40 2.27 -2.08
CA GLY A 84 -19.56 1.89 -1.26
C GLY A 84 -19.36 0.66 -0.37
N SER A 85 -20.34 -0.25 -0.37
CA SER A 85 -20.43 -1.43 0.51
C SER A 85 -19.76 -2.70 -0.05
N GLN A 86 -18.73 -2.54 -0.88
CA GLN A 86 -18.03 -3.69 -1.48
C GLN A 86 -17.50 -4.64 -0.41
N LEU A 87 -17.79 -5.93 -0.58
CA LEU A 87 -17.34 -6.98 0.32
C LEU A 87 -15.81 -7.06 0.31
N LEU A 88 -15.26 -7.27 1.51
CA LEU A 88 -13.88 -7.59 1.74
C LEU A 88 -13.48 -8.86 0.98
N GLY A 89 -12.20 -8.99 0.60
CA GLY A 89 -11.64 -10.24 0.07
C GLY A 89 -11.65 -11.38 1.09
N ALA A 90 -10.91 -12.45 0.81
CA ALA A 90 -10.88 -13.65 1.66
C ALA A 90 -10.65 -13.30 3.14
N ASN A 91 -11.44 -13.88 4.04
CA ASN A 91 -11.39 -13.62 5.49
C ASN A 91 -11.57 -12.15 5.91
N GLY A 92 -12.20 -11.32 5.09
CA GLY A 92 -12.41 -9.94 5.47
C GLY A 92 -11.20 -9.03 5.22
N ARG A 93 -10.32 -9.38 4.28
CA ARG A 93 -9.07 -8.65 4.02
C ARG A 93 -8.91 -8.34 2.54
N ASP A 94 -8.39 -7.16 2.25
CA ASP A 94 -7.99 -6.81 0.89
C ASP A 94 -6.59 -7.34 0.58
N ASP A 95 -6.35 -7.71 -0.67
CA ASP A 95 -5.04 -8.07 -1.18
C ASP A 95 -4.17 -6.84 -1.46
N GLY A 96 -2.86 -7.04 -1.43
CA GLY A 96 -1.89 -6.05 -1.86
C GLY A 96 -1.64 -6.11 -3.37
N PRO A 97 -1.75 -5.00 -4.13
CA PRO A 97 -1.36 -4.98 -5.52
C PRO A 97 0.15 -5.17 -5.64
N ILE A 98 0.54 -5.90 -6.67
CA ILE A 98 1.94 -6.13 -7.02
C ILE A 98 2.49 -4.82 -7.60
N ILE A 99 3.52 -4.27 -6.95
CA ILE A 99 4.17 -3.03 -7.39
C ILE A 99 5.52 -3.25 -8.05
N THR A 100 6.03 -4.49 -8.08
CA THR A 100 7.34 -4.84 -8.66
C THR A 100 7.63 -4.14 -10.00
N PRO A 101 6.70 -4.15 -10.99
CA PRO A 101 6.95 -3.56 -12.31
C PRO A 101 7.17 -2.04 -12.29
N TYR A 102 6.69 -1.36 -11.25
CA TYR A 102 6.75 0.09 -11.12
C TYR A 102 7.98 0.56 -10.32
N THR A 103 8.85 -0.36 -9.89
CA THR A 103 10.03 -0.06 -9.07
C THR A 103 11.35 -0.15 -9.84
N LYS A 104 12.35 0.61 -9.40
CA LYS A 104 13.72 0.61 -9.93
C LYS A 104 14.76 0.35 -8.83
N GLU A 105 15.98 -0.01 -9.21
CA GLU A 105 17.10 -0.02 -8.27
C GLU A 105 17.34 1.41 -7.74
N GLY A 106 17.68 1.54 -6.46
CA GLY A 106 17.87 2.82 -5.78
C GLY A 106 16.56 3.42 -5.25
N VAL A 107 16.45 4.75 -5.32
CA VAL A 107 15.34 5.51 -4.72
C VAL A 107 14.06 5.35 -5.55
N ASN A 108 13.01 4.91 -4.89
CA ASN A 108 11.64 4.85 -5.40
C ASN A 108 10.77 5.81 -4.59
N LYS A 109 9.81 6.44 -5.27
CA LYS A 109 8.82 7.33 -4.66
C LYS A 109 7.46 6.66 -4.66
N ILE A 110 6.70 6.89 -3.61
CA ILE A 110 5.33 6.48 -3.52
C ILE A 110 4.43 7.58 -3.00
N CYS A 111 3.25 7.69 -3.60
CA CYS A 111 2.16 8.52 -3.12
C CYS A 111 0.93 7.63 -2.94
N LEU A 112 0.26 7.72 -1.80
CA LEU A 112 -1.07 7.16 -1.61
C LEU A 112 -2.00 8.27 -1.16
N THR A 113 -3.17 8.33 -1.79
CA THR A 113 -4.27 9.20 -1.43
C THR A 113 -5.47 8.36 -0.98
N GLY A 114 -6.17 8.76 0.08
CA GLY A 114 -7.34 8.05 0.60
C GLY A 114 -7.69 8.40 2.06
N LEU A 115 -8.70 7.74 2.62
CA LEU A 115 -9.17 7.94 4.00
C LEU A 115 -8.47 7.00 5.00
N ILE A 116 -7.66 7.58 5.91
CA ILE A 116 -7.05 6.99 7.13
C ILE A 116 -6.64 5.51 7.01
N GLN A 117 -5.36 5.22 6.75
CA GLN A 117 -4.77 3.87 6.81
C GLN A 117 -3.28 3.95 7.15
N ILE A 118 -2.68 2.82 7.55
CA ILE A 118 -1.23 2.64 7.51
C ILE A 118 -0.85 1.96 6.21
N VAL A 119 0.16 2.47 5.51
CA VAL A 119 0.73 1.85 4.31
C VAL A 119 2.03 1.14 4.68
N LYS A 120 2.21 -0.09 4.18
CA LYS A 120 3.42 -0.89 4.34
C LYS A 120 3.80 -1.53 3.00
N PHE A 121 5.10 -1.71 2.77
CA PHE A 121 5.61 -2.44 1.60
C PHE A 121 6.43 -3.63 2.06
N ASP A 122 6.11 -4.77 1.46
CA ASP A 122 6.72 -6.05 1.79
C ASP A 122 7.23 -6.71 0.51
N VAL A 123 8.36 -7.42 0.61
CA VAL A 123 8.80 -8.36 -0.42
C VAL A 123 8.42 -9.76 0.04
N GLU A 124 7.58 -10.41 -0.74
CA GLU A 124 6.97 -11.69 -0.41
C GLU A 124 7.33 -12.75 -1.45
N ASN A 125 7.28 -14.01 -1.04
CA ASN A 125 7.45 -15.13 -1.95
C ASN A 125 6.07 -15.62 -2.40
N LEU A 126 5.85 -15.74 -3.71
CA LEU A 126 4.59 -16.19 -4.31
C LEU A 126 4.14 -17.58 -3.83
N ARG A 127 5.08 -18.44 -3.43
CA ARG A 127 4.78 -19.79 -2.92
C ARG A 127 4.45 -19.83 -1.43
N SER A 128 4.54 -18.69 -0.74
CA SER A 128 4.23 -18.56 0.69
C SER A 128 2.89 -17.89 0.97
N MET A 129 2.16 -17.47 -0.08
CA MET A 129 0.80 -16.94 -0.02
C MET A 129 -0.25 -18.05 -0.12
#